data_AF-A0A2I0WT55-F1
#
_entry.id   AF-A0A2I0WT55-F1
#
_cell.length_a   1.000
_cell.length_b   1.000
_cell.length_c   1.000
_cell.angle_alpha   90.00
_cell.angle_beta   90.00
_cell.angle_gamma   90.00
#
_symmetry.space_group_name_H-M   'P 1'
#
loop_
_entity.id
_entity.type
_entity.pdbx_description
1 polymer ?
#
loop_
_entity_poly.entity_id
_entity_poly.type
_entity_poly.pdbx_seq_one_letter_code
_entity_poly.pdbx_strand_id
1 'polypeptide(L)'
;MHKLKSSHYPFLSKIAFSNCSCGGLWKNYKNYRKRKKDLRALSVGNRSLQNKLFRCWLYWYFSHVVVPLLGNNFYVTERETRKLDVFYYPRPTWNKLFKSTVAQLKGTTYGVLDHASLHKILSERRITLGGSAFGFSRVRFLPKEKNVRPLANLRAPSKFQFTDKKNARIHVKAVKEQSRFVWYKSVNSSLRELYVALRSIKADDPNKLGASVFDYNEIYRRLYHFVVKVRKRSAFFPKLYIVVADVAKAYDSIDQDVLIDIMNDVIPCDTYFFKNYSKLVCDKKSIKAMPYRLCSYHCNKKQDIMKIEASIQLNSSCCVFIDKQPLDALQKIACPRQATVSDTDVGYRWRRRSGNGFNLIDI
;
A
#
# COMPACT_ATOMS: atom_id res chain seq x y z
N MET A 1 -16.31 -1.96 27.34
CA MET A 1 -17.70 -1.82 26.84
C MET A 1 -18.60 -1.54 28.03
N HIS A 2 -18.78 -0.26 28.34
CA HIS A 2 -19.55 0.16 29.51
C HIS A 2 -21.05 0.24 29.16
N LYS A 3 -21.90 -0.21 30.09
CA LYS A 3 -23.36 0.01 30.18
C LYS A 3 -24.33 -0.76 29.27
N LEU A 4 -24.00 -1.96 28.76
CA LEU A 4 -25.06 -2.90 28.36
C LEU A 4 -25.39 -3.81 29.53
N LYS A 5 -26.53 -3.58 30.19
CA LYS A 5 -27.09 -4.53 31.17
C LYS A 5 -27.31 -5.85 30.43
N SER A 6 -26.57 -6.90 30.82
CA SER A 6 -26.81 -8.27 30.37
C SER A 6 -28.18 -8.71 30.88
N SER A 7 -29.25 -8.46 30.12
CA SER A 7 -30.56 -9.05 30.40
C SER A 7 -30.45 -10.57 30.23
N HIS A 8 -31.10 -11.30 31.13
CA HIS A 8 -31.23 -12.75 31.01
C HIS A 8 -32.10 -13.05 29.79
N TYR A 9 -31.49 -13.52 28.70
CA TYR A 9 -32.20 -13.90 27.49
C TYR A 9 -32.65 -15.36 27.59
N PRO A 10 -33.95 -15.67 27.77
CA PRO A 10 -34.43 -17.03 28.05
C PRO A 10 -34.24 -18.00 26.87
N PHE A 11 -34.10 -17.48 25.65
CA PHE A 11 -33.84 -18.29 24.47
C PHE A 11 -32.38 -18.79 24.41
N LEU A 12 -31.41 -18.01 24.92
CA LEU A 12 -29.99 -18.41 24.93
C LEU A 12 -29.73 -19.59 25.88
N SER A 13 -30.54 -19.74 26.93
CA SER A 13 -30.51 -20.91 27.82
C SER A 13 -31.07 -22.20 27.19
N LYS A 14 -31.71 -22.11 26.02
CA LYS A 14 -32.33 -23.25 25.32
C LYS A 14 -31.49 -23.76 24.14
N ILE A 15 -30.39 -23.09 23.79
CA ILE A 15 -29.55 -23.48 22.65
C ILE A 15 -28.55 -24.56 23.10
N ALA A 16 -28.76 -25.80 22.66
CA ALA A 16 -27.80 -26.89 22.83
C ALA A 16 -26.72 -26.81 21.75
N PHE A 17 -25.45 -26.64 22.16
CA PHE A 17 -24.32 -26.47 21.26
C PHE A 17 -23.62 -27.80 20.97
N SER A 18 -24.19 -28.63 20.11
CA SER A 18 -23.47 -29.77 19.55
C SER A 18 -22.72 -29.42 18.25
N ASN A 19 -23.13 -28.39 17.49
CA ASN A 19 -22.60 -28.15 16.14
C ASN A 19 -22.13 -26.69 15.86
N CYS A 20 -21.51 -25.99 16.82
CA CYS A 20 -20.80 -24.73 16.53
C CYS A 20 -19.42 -25.05 15.93
N SER A 21 -19.10 -24.52 14.75
CA SER A 21 -17.79 -24.59 14.07
C SER A 21 -16.63 -23.92 14.86
N CYS A 22 -16.93 -23.52 16.09
CA CYS A 22 -16.12 -22.80 17.06
C CYS A 22 -15.23 -23.76 17.91
N GLY A 23 -15.23 -25.06 17.57
CA GLY A 23 -14.68 -26.17 18.37
C GLY A 23 -13.16 -26.16 18.63
N GLY A 24 -12.40 -25.25 18.02
CA GLY A 24 -10.96 -25.15 18.25
C GLY A 24 -10.56 -24.71 19.67
N LEU A 25 -11.47 -24.12 20.45
CA LEU A 25 -11.19 -23.59 21.79
C LEU A 25 -11.60 -24.53 22.94
N TRP A 26 -12.13 -25.73 22.65
CA TRP A 26 -12.94 -26.48 23.62
C TRP A 26 -12.43 -27.87 24.04
N LYS A 27 -11.17 -28.21 23.77
CA LYS A 27 -10.59 -29.51 24.21
C LYS A 27 -10.18 -29.59 25.69
N ASN A 28 -10.05 -28.47 26.41
CA ASN A 28 -9.35 -28.47 27.71
C ASN A 28 -10.25 -28.46 28.97
N TYR A 29 -11.57 -28.63 28.86
CA TYR A 29 -12.48 -28.47 30.01
C TYR A 29 -13.13 -29.77 30.54
N LYS A 30 -12.78 -30.96 30.01
CA LYS A 30 -13.48 -32.21 30.37
C LYS A 30 -12.98 -32.96 31.60
N ASN A 31 -11.87 -32.55 32.22
CA ASN A 31 -11.35 -33.27 33.38
C ASN A 31 -11.34 -32.36 34.60
N TYR A 32 -12.33 -32.45 35.48
CA TYR A 32 -12.16 -32.41 36.95
C TYR A 32 -13.51 -32.66 37.64
N ARG A 33 -13.56 -33.76 38.40
CA ARG A 33 -14.72 -34.24 39.16
C ARG A 33 -14.48 -33.86 40.64
N LYS A 34 -15.05 -32.77 41.17
CA LYS A 34 -15.18 -32.57 42.64
C LYS A 34 -16.19 -31.45 43.03
N ARG A 35 -17.28 -31.89 43.68
CA ARG A 35 -18.49 -31.12 44.06
C ARG A 35 -18.25 -29.89 44.97
N LYS A 36 -19.22 -28.97 44.86
CA LYS A 36 -19.64 -27.85 45.75
C LYS A 36 -18.92 -26.50 45.68
N LYS A 37 -17.67 -26.40 45.22
CA LYS A 37 -17.07 -25.08 44.82
C LYS A 37 -17.45 -24.68 43.38
N ASP A 38 -17.99 -25.63 42.61
CA ASP A 38 -18.29 -25.51 41.19
C ASP A 38 -19.56 -24.74 40.85
N LEU A 39 -20.50 -24.49 41.76
CA LEU A 39 -21.74 -23.77 41.44
C LEU A 39 -21.50 -22.28 41.12
N ARG A 40 -20.54 -21.65 41.79
CA ARG A 40 -20.09 -20.29 41.44
C ARG A 40 -19.20 -20.27 40.20
N ALA A 41 -18.40 -21.31 39.97
CA ALA A 41 -17.62 -21.46 38.73
C ALA A 41 -18.50 -21.76 37.50
N LEU A 42 -19.60 -22.50 37.68
CA LEU A 42 -20.63 -22.74 36.66
C LEU A 42 -21.42 -21.47 36.36
N SER A 43 -21.75 -20.66 37.37
CA SER A 43 -22.47 -19.40 37.13
C SER A 43 -21.60 -18.35 36.43
N VAL A 44 -20.32 -18.26 36.80
CA VAL A 44 -19.31 -17.43 36.11
C VAL A 44 -18.99 -17.99 34.72
N GLY A 45 -18.91 -19.31 34.57
CA GLY A 45 -18.72 -20.02 33.30
C GLY A 45 -19.89 -19.84 32.33
N ASN A 46 -21.13 -19.95 32.83
CA ASN A 46 -22.36 -19.70 32.09
C ASN A 46 -22.47 -18.24 31.68
N ARG A 47 -22.12 -17.28 32.56
CA ARG A 47 -22.10 -15.86 32.23
C ARG A 47 -21.02 -15.53 31.20
N SER A 48 -19.85 -16.16 31.28
CA SER A 48 -18.78 -16.06 30.28
C SER A 48 -19.22 -16.65 28.93
N LEU A 49 -19.91 -17.80 28.94
CA LEU A 49 -20.44 -18.45 27.75
C LEU A 49 -21.54 -17.63 27.08
N GLN A 50 -22.52 -17.14 27.85
CA GLN A 50 -23.58 -16.24 27.38
C GLN A 50 -23.00 -14.96 26.80
N ASN A 51 -21.98 -14.38 27.43
CA ASN A 51 -21.27 -13.22 26.89
C ASN A 51 -20.54 -13.52 25.57
N LYS A 52 -19.94 -14.72 25.43
CA LYS A 52 -19.30 -15.14 24.17
C LYS A 52 -20.34 -15.32 23.06
N LEU A 53 -21.46 -15.98 23.35
CA LEU A 53 -22.56 -16.17 22.40
C LEU A 53 -23.19 -14.84 21.98
N PHE A 54 -23.42 -13.95 22.93
CA PHE A 54 -23.92 -12.60 22.65
C PHE A 54 -22.95 -11.81 21.76
N ARG A 55 -21.64 -11.92 22.01
CA ARG A 55 -20.62 -11.32 21.13
C ARG A 55 -20.61 -11.92 19.73
N CYS A 56 -20.75 -13.24 19.61
CA CYS A 56 -20.85 -13.92 18.31
C CYS A 56 -22.12 -13.48 17.56
N TRP A 57 -23.26 -13.38 18.25
CA TRP A 57 -24.50 -12.90 17.67
C TRP A 57 -24.41 -11.44 17.24
N LEU A 58 -23.86 -10.55 18.08
CA LEU A 58 -23.62 -9.16 17.71
C LEU A 58 -22.71 -9.05 16.49
N TYR A 59 -21.61 -9.81 16.48
CA TYR A 59 -20.70 -9.86 15.34
C TYR A 59 -21.43 -10.33 14.07
N TRP A 60 -22.23 -11.39 14.16
CA TRP A 60 -23.03 -11.88 13.04
C TRP A 60 -24.01 -10.82 12.54
N TYR A 61 -24.79 -10.22 13.44
CA TYR A 61 -25.80 -9.21 13.11
C TYR A 61 -25.17 -7.99 12.42
N PHE A 62 -24.12 -7.41 13.00
CA PHE A 62 -23.47 -6.27 12.38
C PHE A 62 -22.77 -6.65 11.06
N SER A 63 -22.11 -7.80 10.99
CA SER A 63 -21.33 -8.19 9.80
C SER A 63 -22.18 -8.69 8.63
N HIS A 64 -23.32 -9.34 8.90
CA HIS A 64 -24.15 -9.99 7.87
C HIS A 64 -25.49 -9.30 7.64
N VAL A 65 -25.96 -8.44 8.56
CA VAL A 65 -27.19 -7.68 8.38
C VAL A 65 -26.87 -6.20 8.19
N VAL A 66 -26.30 -5.54 9.20
CA VAL A 66 -26.13 -4.07 9.19
C VAL A 66 -25.15 -3.61 8.11
N VAL A 67 -23.94 -4.18 8.06
CA VAL A 67 -22.90 -3.78 7.09
C VAL A 67 -23.34 -4.03 5.63
N PRO A 68 -23.91 -5.20 5.27
CA PRO A 68 -24.43 -5.42 3.92
C PRO A 68 -25.60 -4.50 3.55
N LEU A 69 -26.53 -4.23 4.47
CA LEU A 69 -27.62 -3.29 4.22
C LEU A 69 -27.10 -1.87 3.95
N LEU A 70 -26.15 -1.39 4.75
CA LEU A 70 -25.53 -0.09 4.54
C LEU A 70 -24.75 -0.06 3.22
N GLY A 71 -23.97 -1.10 2.93
CA GLY A 71 -23.20 -1.22 1.69
C GLY A 71 -24.07 -1.27 0.43
N ASN A 72 -25.27 -1.85 0.51
CA ASN A 72 -26.19 -1.94 -0.62
C ASN A 72 -26.97 -0.63 -0.87
N ASN A 73 -27.20 0.19 0.14
CA ASN A 73 -27.99 1.42 -0.01
C ASN A 73 -27.12 2.69 -0.12
N PHE A 74 -25.96 2.70 0.55
CA PHE A 74 -25.10 3.86 0.67
C PHE A 74 -23.69 3.57 0.17
N TYR A 75 -23.08 4.58 -0.45
CA TYR A 75 -21.64 4.66 -0.59
C TYR A 75 -21.06 5.36 0.63
N VAL A 76 -20.28 4.62 1.41
CA VAL A 76 -19.73 5.06 2.69
C VAL A 76 -18.28 5.49 2.49
N THR A 77 -17.98 6.76 2.72
CA THR A 77 -16.63 7.30 2.53
C THR A 77 -16.38 8.53 3.40
N GLU A 78 -15.11 8.79 3.71
CA GLU A 78 -14.65 10.04 4.31
C GLU A 78 -14.71 11.21 3.30
N ARG A 79 -14.56 12.44 3.79
CA ARG A 79 -14.30 13.65 2.98
C ARG A 79 -12.84 14.07 3.11
N GLU A 80 -12.30 14.75 2.10
CA GLU A 80 -10.89 15.18 2.11
C GLU A 80 -10.56 16.14 3.25
N THR A 81 -11.48 17.05 3.59
CA THR A 81 -11.31 18.04 4.67
C THR A 81 -11.45 17.44 6.05
N ARG A 82 -12.18 16.32 6.20
CA ARG A 82 -12.45 15.66 7.49
C ARG A 82 -12.14 14.15 7.39
N LYS A 83 -10.86 13.82 7.54
CA LYS A 83 -10.32 12.46 7.31
C LYS A 83 -10.81 11.40 8.30
N LEU A 84 -11.38 11.78 9.44
CA LEU A 84 -11.88 10.83 10.45
C LEU A 84 -13.40 10.71 10.47
N ASP A 85 -14.10 11.61 9.76
CA ASP A 85 -15.56 11.64 9.72
C ASP A 85 -16.06 10.79 8.55
N VAL A 86 -16.94 9.84 8.85
CA VAL A 86 -17.52 8.94 7.84
C VAL A 86 -18.86 9.50 7.36
N PHE A 87 -18.99 9.68 6.04
CA PHE A 87 -20.19 10.17 5.40
C PHE A 87 -20.89 9.06 4.61
N TYR A 88 -22.22 9.12 4.59
CA TYR A 88 -23.09 8.17 3.90
C TYR A 88 -23.79 8.87 2.74
N TYR A 89 -23.51 8.44 1.51
CA TYR A 89 -24.14 8.98 0.31
C TYR A 89 -25.10 7.95 -0.27
N PRO A 90 -26.39 8.28 -0.51
CA PRO A 90 -27.29 7.38 -1.22
C PRO A 90 -26.70 6.97 -2.57
N ARG A 91 -26.73 5.67 -2.89
CA ARG A 91 -26.13 5.13 -4.12
C ARG A 91 -26.58 5.84 -5.41
N PRO A 92 -27.86 6.19 -5.61
CA PRO A 92 -28.29 6.89 -6.82
C PRO A 92 -27.60 8.25 -7.00
N THR A 93 -27.50 9.02 -5.91
CA THR A 93 -26.82 10.32 -5.89
C THR A 93 -25.33 10.17 -6.16
N TRP A 94 -24.69 9.20 -5.49
CA TRP A 94 -23.28 8.89 -5.72
C TRP A 94 -23.01 8.48 -7.17
N ASN A 95 -23.87 7.64 -7.76
CA ASN A 95 -23.72 7.18 -9.14
C ASN A 95 -23.81 8.33 -10.15
N LYS A 96 -24.65 9.34 -9.92
CA LYS A 96 -24.71 10.54 -10.77
C LYS A 96 -23.38 11.31 -10.77
N LEU A 97 -22.85 11.55 -9.57
CA LEU A 97 -21.58 12.25 -9.37
C LEU A 97 -20.39 11.46 -9.95
N PHE A 98 -20.38 10.14 -9.73
CA PHE A 98 -19.39 9.22 -10.26
C PHE A 98 -19.39 9.22 -11.79
N LYS A 99 -20.55 9.07 -12.44
CA LYS A 99 -20.66 9.06 -13.91
C LYS A 99 -20.13 10.35 -14.53
N SER A 100 -20.48 11.51 -13.96
CA SER A 100 -19.96 12.81 -14.40
C SER A 100 -18.43 12.89 -14.29
N THR A 101 -17.87 12.47 -13.15
CA THR A 101 -16.42 12.45 -12.93
C THR A 101 -15.70 11.51 -13.90
N VAL A 102 -16.25 10.32 -14.13
CA VAL A 102 -15.70 9.33 -15.06
C VAL A 102 -15.72 9.86 -16.50
N ALA A 103 -16.80 10.54 -16.91
CA ALA A 103 -16.84 11.18 -18.23
C ALA A 103 -15.78 12.28 -18.38
N GLN A 104 -15.58 13.11 -17.36
CA GLN A 104 -14.52 14.12 -17.35
C GLN A 104 -13.13 13.47 -17.46
N LEU A 105 -12.86 12.40 -16.71
CA LEU A 105 -11.59 11.68 -16.77
C LEU A 105 -11.31 11.06 -18.15
N LYS A 106 -12.36 10.59 -18.86
CA LYS A 106 -12.24 10.14 -20.28
C LYS A 106 -11.81 11.28 -21.17
N GLY A 107 -12.43 12.45 -21.01
CA GLY A 107 -12.20 13.59 -21.88
C GLY A 107 -10.80 14.19 -21.73
N THR A 108 -10.28 14.25 -20.50
CA THR A 108 -9.06 15.03 -20.21
C THR A 108 -7.79 14.20 -20.11
N THR A 109 -7.81 13.08 -19.40
CA THR A 109 -6.56 12.53 -18.80
C THR A 109 -6.35 11.06 -19.09
N TYR A 110 -7.41 10.27 -19.21
CA TYR A 110 -7.32 8.82 -19.40
C TYR A 110 -8.02 8.36 -20.68
N GLY A 111 -7.39 7.44 -21.39
CA GLY A 111 -7.97 6.66 -22.47
C GLY A 111 -8.46 5.31 -21.93
N VAL A 112 -9.52 4.79 -22.52
CA VAL A 112 -9.93 3.40 -22.28
C VAL A 112 -8.93 2.48 -22.97
N LEU A 113 -8.51 1.43 -22.27
CA LEU A 113 -7.60 0.40 -22.75
C LEU A 113 -8.36 -0.90 -22.94
N ASP A 114 -8.03 -1.63 -23.99
CA ASP A 114 -8.64 -2.91 -24.33
C ASP A 114 -7.92 -4.09 -23.66
N HIS A 115 -8.59 -5.24 -23.66
CA HIS A 115 -8.02 -6.44 -23.06
C HIS A 115 -6.77 -6.96 -23.79
N ALA A 116 -6.67 -6.79 -25.12
CA ALA A 116 -5.53 -7.27 -25.89
C ALA A 116 -4.30 -6.38 -25.71
N SER A 117 -4.41 -5.04 -25.78
CA SER A 117 -3.28 -4.15 -25.49
C SER A 117 -2.90 -4.22 -24.02
N LEU A 118 -3.85 -4.36 -23.11
CA LEU A 118 -3.55 -4.62 -21.69
C LEU A 118 -2.74 -5.90 -21.51
N HIS A 119 -3.14 -6.98 -22.17
CA HIS A 119 -2.40 -8.24 -22.15
C HIS A 119 -0.98 -8.03 -22.68
N LYS A 120 -0.83 -7.35 -23.81
CA LYS A 120 0.48 -7.00 -24.41
C LYS A 120 1.35 -6.24 -23.42
N ILE A 121 0.86 -5.12 -22.88
CA ILE A 121 1.60 -4.28 -21.91
C ILE A 121 2.00 -5.10 -20.67
N LEU A 122 1.09 -5.90 -20.12
CA LEU A 122 1.37 -6.71 -18.93
C LEU A 122 2.34 -7.86 -19.20
N SER A 123 2.33 -8.43 -20.41
CA SER A 123 3.31 -9.43 -20.84
C SER A 123 4.69 -8.81 -21.06
N GLU A 124 4.78 -7.66 -21.73
CA GLU A 124 6.04 -6.94 -21.96
C GLU A 124 6.68 -6.51 -20.65
N ARG A 125 5.89 -5.95 -19.71
CA ARG A 125 6.37 -5.61 -18.36
C ARG A 125 6.91 -6.81 -17.63
N ARG A 126 6.30 -7.98 -17.80
CA ARG A 126 6.79 -9.19 -17.15
C ARG A 126 8.12 -9.64 -17.73
N ILE A 127 8.31 -9.50 -19.04
CA ILE A 127 9.56 -9.83 -19.72
C ILE A 127 10.67 -8.84 -19.30
N THR A 128 10.38 -7.54 -19.30
CA THR A 128 11.37 -6.49 -18.97
C THR A 128 11.68 -6.36 -17.49
N LEU A 129 10.67 -6.41 -16.61
CA LEU A 129 10.83 -6.19 -15.17
C LEU A 129 10.96 -7.49 -14.36
N GLY A 130 10.72 -8.65 -14.97
CA GLY A 130 10.79 -9.95 -14.31
C GLY A 130 10.00 -10.00 -13.00
N GLY A 131 10.68 -10.38 -11.92
CA GLY A 131 10.10 -10.47 -10.58
C GLY A 131 9.67 -9.13 -9.95
N SER A 132 9.98 -7.99 -10.56
CA SER A 132 9.56 -6.65 -10.11
C SER A 132 8.40 -6.08 -10.92
N ALA A 133 7.83 -6.86 -11.84
CA ALA A 133 6.66 -6.46 -12.63
C ALA A 133 5.46 -6.07 -11.73
N PHE A 134 4.80 -4.97 -12.11
CA PHE A 134 3.59 -4.47 -11.49
C PHE A 134 2.47 -4.34 -12.53
N GLY A 135 1.23 -4.48 -12.05
CA GLY A 135 0.04 -4.46 -12.89
C GLY A 135 -0.61 -3.08 -12.90
N PHE A 136 -1.85 -3.05 -12.44
CA PHE A 136 -2.72 -1.87 -12.42
C PHE A 136 -3.18 -1.55 -11.00
N SER A 137 -3.60 -0.31 -10.77
CA SER A 137 -4.03 0.17 -9.45
C SER A 137 -5.53 0.41 -9.42
N ARG A 138 -6.20 -0.08 -8.38
CA ARG A 138 -7.65 0.16 -8.19
C ARG A 138 -7.89 1.59 -7.73
N VAL A 139 -8.89 2.26 -8.29
CA VAL A 139 -9.23 3.64 -7.95
C VAL A 139 -10.33 3.67 -6.89
N ARG A 140 -10.13 4.51 -5.88
CA ARG A 140 -11.16 4.93 -4.93
C ARG A 140 -11.52 6.38 -5.22
N PHE A 141 -12.80 6.69 -5.16
CA PHE A 141 -13.30 8.04 -5.39
C PHE A 141 -13.62 8.70 -4.04
N LEU A 142 -13.05 9.88 -3.82
CA LEU A 142 -13.19 10.68 -2.60
C LEU A 142 -13.94 11.99 -2.89
N PRO A 143 -15.11 12.23 -2.27
CA PRO A 143 -15.83 13.48 -2.47
C PRO A 143 -15.06 14.69 -1.93
N LYS A 144 -15.00 15.72 -2.76
CA LYS A 144 -14.60 17.10 -2.43
C LYS A 144 -15.86 17.98 -2.35
N GLU A 145 -15.68 19.27 -2.12
CA GLU A 145 -16.79 20.23 -2.03
C GLU A 145 -17.64 20.29 -3.31
N LYS A 146 -17.01 20.31 -4.49
CA LYS A 146 -17.69 20.48 -5.79
C LYS A 146 -17.45 19.34 -6.79
N ASN A 147 -16.53 18.43 -6.50
CA ASN A 147 -16.16 17.35 -7.42
C ASN A 147 -15.69 16.11 -6.64
N VAL A 148 -15.15 15.12 -7.35
CA VAL A 148 -14.61 13.90 -6.75
C VAL A 148 -13.15 13.74 -7.15
N ARG A 149 -12.31 13.43 -6.16
CA ARG A 149 -10.91 13.12 -6.36
C ARG A 149 -10.74 11.62 -6.58
N PRO A 150 -10.23 11.17 -7.73
CA PRO A 150 -9.80 9.79 -7.90
C PRO A 150 -8.49 9.55 -7.15
N LEU A 151 -8.40 8.43 -6.44
CA LEU A 151 -7.23 8.00 -5.66
C LEU A 151 -6.85 6.57 -6.06
N ALA A 152 -5.73 6.42 -6.76
CA ALA A 152 -5.22 5.09 -7.12
C ALA A 152 -4.57 4.42 -5.90
N ASN A 153 -4.96 3.18 -5.61
CA ASN A 153 -4.36 2.37 -4.56
C ASN A 153 -3.07 1.69 -5.05
N LEU A 154 -1.94 2.36 -4.84
CA LEU A 154 -0.61 1.90 -5.25
C LEU A 154 -0.01 0.83 -4.31
N ARG A 155 -0.67 0.52 -3.18
CA ARG A 155 -0.19 -0.43 -2.16
C ARG A 155 -0.73 -1.84 -2.37
N ALA A 156 -1.87 -1.98 -3.04
CA ALA A 156 -2.45 -3.29 -3.29
C ALA A 156 -1.75 -3.98 -4.46
N PRO A 157 -1.39 -5.27 -4.34
CA PRO A 157 -1.02 -6.08 -5.50
C PRO A 157 -2.24 -6.27 -6.41
N SER A 158 -1.98 -6.55 -7.68
CA SER A 158 -3.02 -6.84 -8.67
C SER A 158 -2.87 -8.26 -9.22
N LYS A 159 -3.99 -8.82 -9.68
CA LYS A 159 -4.00 -10.11 -10.38
C LYS A 159 -4.60 -9.92 -11.77
N PHE A 160 -4.03 -10.62 -12.75
CA PHE A 160 -4.55 -10.63 -14.12
C PHE A 160 -4.65 -12.07 -14.62
N GLN A 161 -5.75 -12.35 -15.33
CA GLN A 161 -6.01 -13.65 -15.91
C GLN A 161 -5.60 -13.58 -17.37
N PHE A 162 -4.64 -14.41 -17.75
CA PHE A 162 -4.27 -14.60 -19.14
C PHE A 162 -5.18 -15.68 -19.71
N THR A 163 -6.02 -15.34 -20.68
CA THR A 163 -6.80 -16.33 -21.45
C THR A 163 -5.89 -16.87 -22.55
N ASP A 164 -5.36 -18.08 -22.37
CA ASP A 164 -4.69 -18.77 -23.46
C ASP A 164 -5.74 -19.11 -24.51
N LYS A 165 -5.75 -18.37 -25.63
CA LYS A 165 -6.46 -18.83 -26.84
C LYS A 165 -5.66 -20.01 -27.40
N LYS A 166 -5.96 -21.23 -26.98
CA LYS A 166 -5.58 -22.43 -27.74
C LYS A 166 -6.78 -22.91 -28.55
N ASN A 167 -6.49 -23.21 -29.81
CA ASN A 167 -7.41 -23.63 -30.85
C ASN A 167 -8.49 -24.58 -30.35
N ALA A 168 -9.73 -24.27 -30.70
CA ALA A 168 -10.80 -25.25 -30.70
C ALA A 168 -10.37 -26.49 -31.49
N ARG A 169 -10.81 -27.65 -31.01
CA ARG A 169 -10.64 -29.02 -31.56
C ARG A 169 -9.45 -29.82 -31.03
N ILE A 170 -9.49 -30.18 -29.75
CA ILE A 170 -9.16 -31.57 -29.37
C ILE A 170 -10.15 -32.01 -28.29
N HIS A 171 -10.97 -33.02 -28.61
CA HIS A 171 -11.79 -33.77 -27.67
C HIS A 171 -10.88 -34.54 -26.70
N VAL A 172 -10.47 -33.90 -25.60
CA VAL A 172 -9.88 -34.60 -24.45
C VAL A 172 -10.61 -34.14 -23.19
N LYS A 173 -10.99 -35.13 -22.38
CA LYS A 173 -11.75 -35.06 -21.13
C LYS A 173 -11.43 -33.82 -20.29
N ALA A 174 -12.48 -33.25 -19.70
CA ALA A 174 -12.48 -32.07 -18.84
C ALA A 174 -11.48 -32.16 -17.67
N VAL A 175 -10.22 -31.83 -17.93
CA VAL A 175 -9.27 -31.37 -16.92
C VAL A 175 -9.61 -29.92 -16.68
N LYS A 176 -10.06 -29.60 -15.46
CA LYS A 176 -10.44 -28.25 -15.00
C LYS A 176 -9.55 -27.19 -15.68
N GLU A 177 -10.17 -26.39 -16.54
CA GLU A 177 -9.56 -25.28 -17.25
C GLU A 177 -9.18 -24.19 -16.21
N GLN A 178 -8.07 -24.41 -15.51
CA GLN A 178 -7.54 -23.50 -14.52
C GLN A 178 -6.86 -22.37 -15.26
N SER A 179 -7.65 -21.36 -15.63
CA SER A 179 -7.11 -20.08 -16.06
C SER A 179 -6.05 -19.60 -15.05
N ARG A 180 -4.79 -19.51 -15.49
CA ARG A 180 -3.67 -19.16 -14.61
C ARG A 180 -3.74 -17.67 -14.26
N PHE A 181 -4.18 -17.35 -13.05
CA PHE A 181 -4.07 -16.00 -12.52
C PHE A 181 -2.60 -15.68 -12.22
N VAL A 182 -2.12 -14.60 -12.80
CA VAL A 182 -0.79 -14.06 -12.55
C VAL A 182 -0.88 -12.92 -11.56
N TRP A 183 -0.06 -12.99 -10.51
CA TRP A 183 0.05 -11.97 -9.49
C TRP A 183 1.16 -10.98 -9.84
N TYR A 184 0.84 -9.69 -9.69
CA TYR A 184 1.76 -8.58 -9.87
C TYR A 184 1.99 -7.89 -8.53
N LYS A 185 3.22 -7.40 -8.32
CA LYS A 185 3.54 -6.59 -7.14
C LYS A 185 2.75 -5.29 -7.16
N SER A 186 2.58 -4.71 -5.97
CA SER A 186 2.06 -3.35 -5.86
C SER A 186 3.07 -2.36 -6.46
N VAL A 187 2.58 -1.25 -7.02
CA VAL A 187 3.44 -0.21 -7.59
C VAL A 187 4.46 0.28 -6.56
N ASN A 188 4.02 0.53 -5.33
CA ASN A 188 4.90 0.94 -4.24
C ASN A 188 5.97 -0.11 -3.89
N SER A 189 5.65 -1.40 -4.02
CA SER A 189 6.63 -2.48 -3.81
C SER A 189 7.68 -2.48 -4.92
N SER A 190 7.27 -2.30 -6.18
CA SER A 190 8.18 -2.27 -7.33
C SER A 190 9.06 -1.03 -7.35
N LEU A 191 8.54 0.12 -6.92
CA LEU A 191 9.31 1.37 -6.83
C LEU A 191 10.20 1.46 -5.59
N ARG A 192 10.14 0.49 -4.67
CA ARG A 192 10.88 0.56 -3.41
C ARG A 192 12.39 0.55 -3.62
N GLU A 193 12.88 -0.19 -4.61
CA GLU A 193 14.30 -0.26 -4.95
C GLU A 193 14.79 1.06 -5.54
N LEU A 194 14.05 1.62 -6.49
CA LEU A 194 14.31 2.94 -7.05
C LEU A 194 14.31 4.03 -5.97
N TYR A 195 13.33 4.01 -5.05
CA TYR A 195 13.27 4.96 -3.94
C TYR A 195 14.53 4.92 -3.06
N VAL A 196 15.05 3.73 -2.76
CA VAL A 196 16.28 3.59 -1.97
C VAL A 196 17.49 4.07 -2.76
N ALA A 197 17.57 3.76 -4.06
CA ALA A 197 18.65 4.23 -4.93
C ALA A 197 18.69 5.77 -5.01
N LEU A 198 17.55 6.42 -5.25
CA LEU A 198 17.44 7.89 -5.27
C LEU A 198 17.83 8.51 -3.92
N ARG A 199 17.50 7.84 -2.81
CA ARG A 199 17.91 8.29 -1.47
C ARG A 199 19.43 8.23 -1.28
N SER A 200 20.09 7.18 -1.77
CA SER A 200 21.55 7.07 -1.75
C SER A 200 22.20 8.14 -2.63
N ILE A 201 21.71 8.32 -3.86
CA ILE A 201 22.22 9.35 -4.79
C ILE A 201 22.15 10.74 -4.14
N LYS A 202 21.05 11.06 -3.47
CA LYS A 202 20.89 12.33 -2.76
C LYS A 202 21.85 12.49 -1.58
N ALA A 203 22.15 11.39 -0.89
CA ALA A 203 23.05 11.41 0.25
C ALA A 203 24.49 11.70 -0.20
N ASP A 204 24.88 11.17 -1.37
CA ASP A 204 26.18 11.41 -1.97
C ASP A 204 26.28 12.81 -2.61
N ASP A 205 25.25 13.21 -3.36
CA ASP A 205 25.18 14.54 -3.99
C ASP A 205 23.77 15.15 -3.84
N PRO A 206 23.59 16.04 -2.86
CA PRO A 206 22.32 16.73 -2.63
C PRO A 206 21.85 17.59 -3.80
N ASN A 207 22.76 18.05 -4.67
CA ASN A 207 22.42 18.97 -5.75
C ASN A 207 21.70 18.28 -6.91
N LYS A 208 21.93 16.97 -7.13
CA LYS A 208 21.29 16.19 -8.22
C LYS A 208 19.77 16.15 -8.16
N LEU A 209 19.21 16.08 -6.94
CA LEU A 209 17.77 16.09 -6.72
C LEU A 209 17.26 17.48 -6.31
N GLY A 210 18.15 18.47 -6.30
CA GLY A 210 17.88 19.86 -5.97
C GLY A 210 17.09 20.06 -4.67
N ALA A 211 16.02 20.83 -4.77
CA ALA A 211 15.18 21.19 -3.63
C ALA A 211 14.28 20.04 -3.13
N SER A 212 14.30 18.86 -3.75
CA SER A 212 13.48 17.72 -3.34
C SER A 212 13.71 17.34 -1.87
N VAL A 213 12.68 16.81 -1.21
CA VAL A 213 12.72 16.34 0.18
C VAL A 213 12.07 14.96 0.29
N PHE A 214 12.69 14.03 1.02
CA PHE A 214 12.15 12.67 1.18
C PHE A 214 11.36 12.47 2.49
N ASP A 215 11.60 13.33 3.49
CA ASP A 215 10.88 13.31 4.75
C ASP A 215 10.79 14.71 5.38
N TYR A 216 9.92 14.85 6.39
CA TYR A 216 9.74 16.11 7.12
C TYR A 216 10.95 16.49 7.98
N ASN A 217 11.77 15.52 8.39
CA ASN A 217 12.97 15.80 9.18
C ASN A 217 14.01 16.55 8.34
N GLU A 218 14.06 16.27 7.03
CA GLU A 218 14.92 16.98 6.11
C GLU A 218 14.53 18.46 5.98
N ILE A 219 13.22 18.75 5.91
CA ILE A 219 12.69 20.12 5.90
C ILE A 219 13.12 20.84 7.17
N TYR A 220 12.86 20.23 8.34
CA TYR A 220 13.25 20.78 9.63
C TYR A 220 14.75 21.07 9.70
N ARG A 221 15.60 20.12 9.26
CA ARG A 221 17.05 20.28 9.27
C ARG A 221 17.51 21.43 8.38
N ARG A 222 16.96 21.56 7.17
CA ARG A 222 17.27 22.68 6.25
C ARG A 222 16.87 24.03 6.85
N LEU A 223 15.66 24.11 7.41
CA LEU A 223 15.17 25.33 8.06
C LEU A 223 16.01 25.70 9.28
N TYR A 224 16.34 24.72 10.12
CA TYR A 224 17.19 24.91 11.30
C TYR A 224 18.56 25.46 10.90
N HIS A 225 19.23 24.86 9.91
CA HIS A 225 20.51 25.35 9.42
C HIS A 225 20.43 26.77 8.86
N PHE A 226 19.36 27.09 8.13
CA PHE A 226 19.12 28.45 7.63
C PHE A 226 18.99 29.45 8.78
N VAL A 227 18.15 29.16 9.78
CA VAL A 227 17.94 30.03 10.95
C VAL A 227 19.22 30.23 11.75
N VAL A 228 20.00 29.16 12.00
CA VAL A 228 21.30 29.26 12.69
C VAL A 228 22.28 30.12 11.90
N LYS A 229 22.36 29.95 10.57
CA LYS A 229 23.24 30.73 9.70
C LYS A 229 22.87 32.21 9.68
N VAL A 230 21.57 32.52 9.66
CA VAL A 230 21.06 33.89 9.74
C VAL A 230 21.40 34.51 11.09
N ARG A 231 21.20 33.78 12.19
CA ARG A 231 21.51 34.25 13.55
C ARG A 231 23.01 34.53 13.77
N LYS A 232 23.90 33.73 13.17
CA LYS A 232 25.36 33.91 13.30
C LYS A 232 25.91 35.13 12.55
N ARG A 233 25.17 35.67 11.57
CA ARG A 233 25.64 36.74 10.68
C ARG A 233 25.31 38.15 11.16
N SER A 234 24.55 38.29 12.23
CA SER A 234 24.10 39.59 12.72
C SER A 234 23.91 39.57 14.23
N ALA A 235 24.28 40.66 14.90
CA ALA A 235 24.00 40.85 16.32
C ALA A 235 22.48 40.90 16.61
N PHE A 236 21.69 41.27 15.61
CA PHE A 236 20.22 41.33 15.67
C PHE A 236 19.59 40.39 14.64
N PHE A 237 18.54 39.66 15.02
CA PHE A 237 17.87 38.75 14.12
C PHE A 237 17.13 39.54 13.01
N PRO A 238 17.46 39.34 11.71
CA PRO A 238 16.85 40.11 10.65
C PRO A 238 15.38 39.71 10.45
N LYS A 239 14.59 40.63 9.88
CA LYS A 239 13.19 40.36 9.54
C LYS A 239 13.11 39.30 8.44
N LEU A 240 12.43 38.20 8.72
CA LEU A 240 12.21 37.10 7.78
C LEU A 240 10.81 37.16 7.20
N TYR A 241 10.70 36.83 5.91
CA TYR A 241 9.43 36.67 5.20
C TYR A 241 9.29 35.22 4.74
N ILE A 242 8.10 34.66 4.89
CA ILE A 242 7.78 33.30 4.44
C ILE A 242 6.65 33.41 3.41
N VAL A 243 6.91 32.90 2.21
CA VAL A 243 5.90 32.78 1.15
C VAL A 243 5.45 31.32 1.12
N VAL A 244 4.15 31.10 1.26
CA VAL A 244 3.53 29.79 1.16
C VAL A 244 2.75 29.74 -0.15
N ALA A 245 3.11 28.80 -1.01
CA ALA A 245 2.45 28.57 -2.29
C ALA A 245 1.99 27.11 -2.39
N ASP A 246 0.80 26.89 -2.92
CA ASP A 246 0.27 25.56 -3.20
C ASP A 246 0.24 25.30 -4.71
N VAL A 247 0.63 24.09 -5.11
CA VAL A 247 0.65 23.70 -6.52
C VAL A 247 -0.60 22.90 -6.82
N ALA A 248 -1.51 23.51 -7.57
CA ALA A 248 -2.76 22.89 -7.97
C ALA A 248 -2.51 21.63 -8.82
N LYS A 249 -3.13 20.51 -8.44
CA LYS A 249 -3.10 19.24 -9.21
C LYS A 249 -1.68 18.79 -9.63
N ALA A 250 -0.72 18.87 -8.71
CA ALA A 250 0.68 18.55 -8.99
C ALA A 250 0.89 17.20 -9.70
N TYR A 251 0.21 16.13 -9.27
CA TYR A 251 0.32 14.80 -9.89
C TYR A 251 -0.25 14.72 -11.32
N ASP A 252 -1.28 15.50 -11.61
CA ASP A 252 -1.96 15.50 -12.92
C ASP A 252 -1.19 16.33 -13.96
N SER A 253 -0.32 17.23 -13.50
CA SER A 253 0.44 18.16 -14.33
C SER A 253 1.87 17.67 -14.63
N ILE A 254 2.24 16.46 -14.20
CA ILE A 254 3.54 15.86 -14.48
C ILE A 254 3.59 15.46 -15.97
N ASP A 255 4.49 16.10 -16.71
CA ASP A 255 4.93 15.64 -18.02
C ASP A 255 5.81 14.39 -17.86
N GLN A 256 5.40 13.29 -18.52
CA GLN A 256 6.10 12.01 -18.37
C GLN A 256 7.41 11.98 -19.15
N ASP A 257 7.50 12.68 -20.27
CA ASP A 257 8.68 12.63 -21.12
C ASP A 257 9.81 13.42 -20.45
N VAL A 258 9.49 14.63 -19.97
CA VAL A 258 10.43 15.43 -19.14
C VAL A 258 10.83 14.68 -17.87
N LEU A 259 9.90 13.97 -17.22
CA LEU A 259 10.24 13.18 -16.04
C LEU A 259 11.24 12.06 -16.38
N ILE A 260 11.06 11.38 -17.51
CA ILE A 260 11.97 10.32 -17.96
C ILE A 260 13.36 10.89 -18.23
N ASP A 261 13.45 12.04 -18.88
CA ASP A 261 14.72 12.72 -19.15
C ASP A 261 15.45 13.09 -17.85
N ILE A 262 14.72 13.66 -16.87
CA ILE A 262 15.27 13.96 -15.54
C ILE A 262 15.73 12.67 -14.84
N MET A 263 14.95 11.59 -14.92
CA MET A 263 15.36 10.32 -14.30
C MET A 263 16.62 9.73 -14.97
N ASN A 264 16.75 9.86 -16.28
CA ASN A 264 17.94 9.40 -17.01
C ASN A 264 19.20 10.20 -16.65
N ASP A 265 19.07 11.49 -16.35
CA ASP A 265 20.17 12.34 -15.88
C ASP A 265 20.54 12.04 -14.41
N VAL A 266 19.54 11.89 -13.54
CA VAL A 266 19.74 11.67 -12.09
C VAL A 266 20.26 10.28 -11.76
N ILE A 267 19.94 9.26 -12.56
CA ILE A 267 20.29 7.85 -12.33
C ILE A 267 21.52 7.50 -13.18
N PRO A 268 22.75 7.60 -12.62
CA PRO A 268 23.99 7.50 -13.39
C PRO A 268 24.36 6.07 -13.81
N CYS A 269 23.71 5.05 -13.24
CA CYS A 269 24.14 3.67 -13.39
C CYS A 269 22.95 2.75 -13.69
N ASP A 270 23.18 1.76 -14.54
CA ASP A 270 22.15 0.76 -14.85
C ASP A 270 22.07 -0.35 -13.79
N THR A 271 23.06 -0.45 -12.89
CA THR A 271 23.15 -1.49 -11.87
C THR A 271 23.29 -0.90 -10.48
N TYR A 272 22.41 -1.34 -9.57
CA TYR A 272 22.47 -1.02 -8.15
C TYR A 272 22.56 -2.30 -7.32
N PHE A 273 23.26 -2.21 -6.19
CA PHE A 273 23.39 -3.29 -5.21
C PHE A 273 22.63 -2.92 -3.93
N PHE A 274 21.77 -3.83 -3.46
CA PHE A 274 20.94 -3.61 -2.28
C PHE A 274 21.34 -4.55 -1.14
N LYS A 275 21.51 -4.00 0.06
CA LYS A 275 21.69 -4.79 1.30
C LYS A 275 20.50 -4.58 2.24
N ASN A 276 19.89 -5.69 2.68
CA ASN A 276 18.78 -5.68 3.63
C ASN A 276 19.30 -5.84 5.05
N TYR A 277 18.88 -4.97 5.96
CA TYR A 277 19.22 -5.08 7.37
C TYR A 277 18.01 -4.77 8.25
N SER A 278 18.02 -5.19 9.50
CA SER A 278 16.99 -4.83 10.46
C SER A 278 17.58 -4.10 11.66
N LYS A 279 17.09 -2.88 11.91
CA LYS A 279 17.39 -2.13 13.12
C LYS A 279 16.44 -2.60 14.21
N LEU A 280 16.98 -3.09 15.32
CA LEU A 280 16.20 -3.36 16.51
C LEU A 280 16.03 -2.06 17.29
N VAL A 281 14.78 -1.63 17.43
CA VAL A 281 14.40 -0.53 18.31
C VAL A 281 13.81 -1.14 19.56
N CYS A 282 14.49 -0.94 20.68
CA CYS A 282 14.00 -1.37 21.99
C CYS A 282 13.24 -0.20 22.62
N ASP A 283 11.96 -0.39 22.88
CA ASP A 283 11.18 0.45 23.79
C ASP A 283 11.04 -0.28 25.13
N LYS A 284 10.74 0.42 26.21
CA LYS A 284 10.61 -0.12 27.58
C LYS A 284 9.67 -1.34 27.70
N LYS A 285 8.78 -1.54 26.71
CA LYS A 285 7.76 -2.61 26.69
C LYS A 285 7.90 -3.62 25.54
N SER A 286 8.74 -3.36 24.54
CA SER A 286 8.82 -4.24 23.36
C SER A 286 10.08 -4.01 22.53
N ILE A 287 10.62 -5.08 21.97
CA ILE A 287 11.65 -5.03 20.93
C ILE A 287 10.94 -5.08 19.57
N LYS A 288 11.19 -4.08 18.71
CA LYS A 288 10.66 -4.02 17.35
C LYS A 288 11.79 -4.07 16.34
N ALA A 289 11.75 -5.07 15.46
CA ALA A 289 12.67 -5.14 14.31
C ALA A 289 12.12 -4.32 13.15
N MET A 290 12.78 -3.21 12.84
CA MET A 290 12.46 -2.35 11.70
C MET A 290 13.32 -2.72 10.50
N PRO A 291 12.74 -3.17 9.38
CA PRO A 291 13.50 -3.50 8.18
C PRO A 291 13.92 -2.24 7.42
N TYR A 292 15.21 -2.16 7.11
CA TYR A 292 15.82 -1.13 6.29
C TYR A 292 16.56 -1.77 5.11
N ARG A 293 16.81 -0.96 4.09
CA ARG A 293 17.56 -1.36 2.90
C ARG A 293 18.52 -0.24 2.55
N LEU A 294 19.78 -0.59 2.35
CA LEU A 294 20.83 0.30 1.85
C LEU A 294 21.10 -0.02 0.39
N CYS A 295 21.61 0.97 -0.33
CA CYS A 295 21.94 0.88 -1.75
C CYS A 295 23.32 1.49 -2.00
N SER A 296 24.11 0.82 -2.84
CA SER A 296 25.38 1.32 -3.40
C SER A 296 25.42 1.12 -4.92
N TYR A 297 26.23 1.93 -5.60
CA TYR A 297 26.30 1.96 -7.05
C TYR A 297 27.70 2.22 -7.61
N HIS A 298 28.79 2.04 -6.84
CA HIS A 298 30.13 2.09 -7.42
C HIS A 298 30.58 0.72 -7.92
N CYS A 299 31.46 0.73 -8.92
CA CYS A 299 31.98 -0.46 -9.58
C CYS A 299 32.84 -1.38 -8.68
N ASN A 300 33.17 -0.97 -7.44
CA ASN A 300 34.06 -1.74 -6.57
C ASN A 300 33.31 -2.32 -5.35
N LYS A 301 32.82 -3.56 -5.50
CA LYS A 301 31.98 -4.28 -4.51
C LYS A 301 32.51 -4.18 -3.07
N LYS A 302 33.83 -4.24 -2.84
CA LYS A 302 34.42 -4.19 -1.49
C LYS A 302 34.30 -2.82 -0.81
N GLN A 303 34.62 -1.73 -1.52
CA GLN A 303 34.52 -0.37 -0.97
C GLN A 303 33.07 0.03 -0.69
N ASP A 304 32.15 -0.45 -1.52
CA ASP A 304 30.72 -0.21 -1.35
C ASP A 304 30.14 -0.93 -0.12
N ILE A 305 30.55 -2.18 0.12
CA ILE A 305 30.19 -2.91 1.34
C ILE A 305 30.72 -2.16 2.58
N MET A 306 31.95 -1.67 2.53
CA MET A 306 32.54 -0.89 3.63
C MET A 306 31.80 0.45 3.85
N LYS A 307 31.39 1.16 2.78
CA LYS A 307 30.57 2.38 2.88
C LYS A 307 29.19 2.08 3.49
N ILE A 308 28.56 0.98 3.10
CA ILE A 308 27.27 0.53 3.65
C ILE A 308 27.42 0.24 5.16
N GLU A 309 28.48 -0.48 5.55
CA GLU A 309 28.76 -0.82 6.96
C GLU A 309 29.08 0.42 7.80
N ALA A 310 29.91 1.34 7.28
CA ALA A 310 30.21 2.61 7.93
C ALA A 310 28.96 3.48 8.10
N SER A 311 28.07 3.52 7.10
CA SER A 311 26.80 4.27 7.16
C SER A 311 25.81 3.69 8.19
N ILE A 312 25.88 2.38 8.45
CA ILE A 312 25.11 1.73 9.52
C ILE A 312 25.65 2.15 10.90
N GLN A 313 26.97 2.24 11.05
CA GLN A 313 27.64 2.60 12.31
C GLN A 313 27.52 4.10 12.65
N LEU A 314 27.54 5.00 11.66
CA LEU A 314 27.47 6.46 11.89
C LEU A 314 26.08 6.96 12.33
N ASN A 315 25.01 6.20 12.05
CA ASN A 315 23.63 6.58 12.38
C ASN A 315 23.16 6.04 13.76
N SER A 316 24.07 5.59 14.62
CA SER A 316 23.72 4.85 15.84
C SER A 316 24.33 5.41 17.11
N SER A 317 23.51 6.04 17.93
CA SER A 317 23.59 5.90 19.39
C SER A 317 22.50 4.91 19.82
N CYS A 318 22.91 3.77 20.39
CA CYS A 318 22.05 2.74 21.02
C CYS A 318 21.09 1.94 20.10
N CYS A 319 21.58 1.21 19.09
CA CYS A 319 20.76 0.20 18.38
C CYS A 319 21.55 -1.03 17.93
N VAL A 320 20.91 -2.21 17.96
CA VAL A 320 21.45 -3.48 17.46
C VAL A 320 20.92 -3.74 16.05
N PHE A 321 21.80 -4.17 15.14
CA PHE A 321 21.43 -4.52 13.77
C PHE A 321 21.50 -6.03 13.54
N ILE A 322 20.49 -6.59 12.89
CA ILE A 322 20.48 -7.97 12.42
C ILE A 322 20.60 -7.95 10.90
N ASP A 323 21.67 -8.55 10.37
CA ASP A 323 21.81 -8.80 8.94
C ASP A 323 20.80 -9.87 8.52
N LYS A 324 20.11 -9.64 7.40
CA LYS A 324 19.06 -10.54 6.91
C LYS A 324 19.51 -11.42 5.76
N GLN A 325 20.72 -11.23 5.21
CA GLN A 325 21.23 -12.04 4.10
C GLN A 325 22.77 -12.19 4.15
N PRO A 326 23.32 -13.35 3.76
CA PRO A 326 24.77 -13.52 3.59
C PRO A 326 25.31 -12.62 2.47
N LEU A 327 26.61 -12.27 2.53
CA LEU A 327 27.30 -11.29 1.66
C LEU A 327 27.11 -11.51 0.14
N ASP A 328 26.78 -12.73 -0.29
CA ASP A 328 26.68 -13.12 -1.69
C ASP A 328 25.29 -12.88 -2.33
N ALA A 329 24.29 -12.43 -1.56
CA ALA A 329 22.91 -12.25 -2.04
C ALA A 329 22.59 -10.80 -2.46
N LEU A 330 23.56 -10.09 -3.06
CA LEU A 330 23.31 -8.75 -3.60
C LEU A 330 22.37 -8.85 -4.81
N GLN A 331 21.17 -8.28 -4.66
CA GLN A 331 20.20 -8.26 -5.75
C GLN A 331 20.62 -7.22 -6.79
N LYS A 332 21.18 -7.70 -7.91
CA LYS A 332 21.48 -6.89 -9.09
C LYS A 332 20.18 -6.57 -9.82
N ILE A 333 19.86 -5.30 -10.00
CA ILE A 333 18.65 -4.89 -10.73
C ILE A 333 19.07 -3.95 -11.84
N ALA A 334 18.77 -4.34 -13.07
CA ALA A 334 18.96 -3.52 -14.27
C ALA A 334 17.81 -2.51 -14.39
N CYS A 335 18.11 -1.26 -14.72
CA CYS A 335 17.09 -0.27 -15.08
C CYS A 335 16.61 -0.55 -16.52
N PRO A 336 15.33 -0.92 -16.75
CA PRO A 336 14.87 -1.20 -18.11
C PRO A 336 14.58 0.10 -18.86
N ARG A 337 15.30 0.34 -19.96
CA ARG A 337 14.99 1.39 -20.94
C ARG A 337 13.97 0.85 -21.97
N GLN A 338 13.06 1.74 -22.36
CA GLN A 338 11.74 1.59 -23.00
C GLN A 338 11.50 0.51 -24.07
N ALA A 339 10.22 0.10 -24.21
CA ALA A 339 9.62 -0.45 -25.42
C ALA A 339 8.33 0.34 -25.76
N THR A 340 8.17 0.75 -27.02
CA THR A 340 7.05 1.52 -27.58
C THR A 340 5.91 0.61 -28.05
N VAL A 341 4.66 0.92 -27.72
CA VAL A 341 3.48 0.17 -28.22
C VAL A 341 2.30 1.08 -28.57
N SER A 342 1.83 0.88 -29.80
CA SER A 342 0.65 1.47 -30.46
C SER A 342 -0.68 0.78 -30.11
N ASP A 343 -1.76 1.56 -30.19
CA ASP A 343 -3.14 1.27 -29.80
C ASP A 343 -3.93 0.35 -30.76
N THR A 344 -4.92 -0.39 -30.24
CA THR A 344 -6.33 -0.44 -30.73
C THR A 344 -7.28 -1.15 -29.74
N ASP A 345 -8.29 -0.40 -29.31
CA ASP A 345 -9.73 -0.61 -29.03
C ASP A 345 -10.41 -1.78 -28.25
N VAL A 346 -11.24 -1.31 -27.29
CA VAL A 346 -12.37 -1.82 -26.46
C VAL A 346 -12.18 -2.93 -25.39
N GLY A 347 -12.28 -2.52 -24.10
CA GLY A 347 -12.70 -3.38 -22.96
C GLY A 347 -12.05 -3.14 -21.59
N TYR A 348 -12.77 -2.44 -20.68
CA TYR A 348 -12.58 -2.23 -19.23
C TYR A 348 -11.15 -2.27 -18.62
N ARG A 349 -10.37 -1.20 -18.84
CA ARG A 349 -9.32 -0.63 -17.95
C ARG A 349 -8.84 0.70 -18.54
N TRP A 350 -8.06 1.51 -17.82
CA TRP A 350 -7.73 2.86 -18.27
C TRP A 350 -6.22 3.16 -18.25
N ARG A 351 -5.75 3.85 -19.29
CA ARG A 351 -4.36 4.29 -19.50
C ARG A 351 -4.30 5.82 -19.52
N ARG A 352 -3.30 6.44 -18.90
CA ARG A 352 -3.11 7.91 -18.99
C ARG A 352 -2.71 8.31 -20.42
N ARG A 353 -3.31 9.38 -20.96
CA ARG A 353 -3.13 9.81 -22.37
C ARG A 353 -1.80 10.52 -22.66
N SER A 354 -1.19 11.18 -21.67
CA SER A 354 0.08 11.91 -21.86
C SER A 354 1.30 10.98 -21.69
N GLY A 355 2.20 10.96 -22.68
CA GLY A 355 3.43 10.14 -22.69
C GLY A 355 3.22 8.65 -23.00
N ASN A 356 4.29 7.86 -22.97
CA ASN A 356 4.25 6.39 -23.06
C ASN A 356 3.50 5.78 -21.85
N GLY A 357 2.17 5.91 -21.79
CA GLY A 357 1.37 5.79 -20.57
C GLY A 357 1.66 4.55 -19.71
N PHE A 358 2.48 4.72 -18.66
CA PHE A 358 2.88 3.67 -17.73
C PHE A 358 1.84 3.41 -16.62
N ASN A 359 0.98 4.37 -16.34
CA ASN A 359 0.00 4.24 -15.27
C ASN A 359 -1.30 3.60 -15.77
N LEU A 360 -1.55 2.38 -15.30
CA LEU A 360 -2.78 1.62 -15.53
C LEU A 360 -3.66 1.66 -14.29
N ILE A 361 -4.91 2.05 -14.47
CA ILE A 361 -5.90 2.10 -13.38
C ILE A 361 -7.15 1.27 -13.72
N ASP A 362 -7.78 0.75 -12.66
CA ASP A 362 -9.02 0.00 -12.70
C ASP A 362 -10.05 0.72 -11.81
N ILE A 363 -11.15 1.17 -12.42
CA ILE A 363 -12.14 2.08 -11.84
C ILE A 363 -13.34 1.30 -11.32
#